data_AF-A0A524NJW4-F1
#
_entry.id   AF-A0A524NJW4-F1
#
_cell.length_a   1.000
_cell.length_b   1.000
_cell.length_c   1.000
_cell.angle_alpha   90.00
_cell.angle_beta   90.00
_cell.angle_gamma   90.00
#
_symmetry.space_group_name_H-M   'P 1'
#
loop_
_entity.id
_entity.type
_entity.pdbx_description
1 polymer ?
#
loop_
_entity_poly.entity_id
_entity_poly.type
_entity_poly.pdbx_seq_one_letter_code
_entity_poly.pdbx_strand_id
1 'polypeptide(L)'
;MAATPAASAPRAPSPADPAGGGSGAIAAPIPGVVTKVLVAVGDCVQAGQVVLKLEAMKMENDIATPVAGTVKQIAVSDGAEVSDGQLLLVIE
;
A
#
# COMPACT_ATOMS: atom_id res chain seq x y z
N MET A 1 -10.51 45.63 28.65
CA MET A 1 -9.32 45.18 27.90
C MET A 1 -9.55 43.73 27.52
N ALA A 2 -9.69 43.46 26.22
CA ALA A 2 -10.08 42.18 25.67
C ALA A 2 -8.85 41.27 25.54
N ALA A 3 -8.90 40.09 26.14
CA ALA A 3 -7.91 39.05 25.92
C ALA A 3 -8.26 38.29 24.62
N THR A 4 -7.34 38.35 23.67
CA THR A 4 -7.30 37.60 22.41
C THR A 4 -7.40 36.08 22.63
N PRO A 5 -8.17 35.34 21.82
CA PRO A 5 -8.10 33.89 21.78
C PRO A 5 -6.88 33.43 20.98
N ALA A 6 -6.00 32.66 21.63
CA ALA A 6 -4.91 31.95 20.98
C ALA A 6 -5.45 30.72 20.24
N ALA A 7 -4.90 30.50 19.05
CA ALA A 7 -5.22 29.43 18.12
C ALA A 7 -5.16 28.03 18.74
N SER A 8 -6.09 27.16 18.34
CA SER A 8 -5.93 25.71 18.39
C SER A 8 -6.27 25.15 17.02
N ALA A 9 -5.26 25.13 16.15
CA ALA A 9 -5.29 24.27 14.97
C ALA A 9 -5.26 22.82 15.46
N PRO A 10 -6.22 21.95 15.08
CA PRO A 10 -6.15 20.55 15.42
C PRO A 10 -4.89 19.94 14.78
N ARG A 11 -4.04 19.39 15.64
CA ARG A 11 -2.88 18.58 15.28
C ARG A 11 -3.27 17.59 14.19
N ALA A 12 -2.57 17.67 13.06
CA ALA A 12 -2.48 16.54 12.14
C ALA A 12 -2.10 15.29 12.94
N PRO A 13 -2.79 14.15 12.74
CA PRO A 13 -2.51 12.94 13.51
C PRO A 13 -1.06 12.54 13.28
N SER A 14 -0.37 12.32 14.39
CA SER A 14 0.99 11.77 14.46
C SER A 14 1.10 10.54 13.55
N PRO A 15 2.18 10.38 12.76
CA PRO A 15 2.47 9.09 12.16
C PRO A 15 2.71 8.13 13.33
N ALA A 16 1.75 7.23 13.55
CA ALA A 16 1.89 6.16 14.53
C ALA A 16 3.16 5.39 14.21
N ASP A 17 4.07 5.29 15.18
CA ASP A 17 5.20 4.38 15.18
C ASP A 17 4.74 2.98 14.72
N PRO A 18 5.28 2.41 13.61
CA PRO A 18 5.07 1.01 13.32
C PRO A 18 6.03 0.18 14.19
N ALA A 19 5.71 0.08 15.47
CA ALA A 19 6.26 -0.97 16.34
C ALA A 19 5.62 -2.30 15.92
N GLY A 20 6.28 -3.01 15.03
CA GLY A 20 5.89 -4.35 14.58
C GLY A 20 5.91 -4.47 13.07
N GLY A 21 7.09 -4.24 12.49
CA GLY A 21 7.32 -4.37 11.06
C GLY A 21 7.12 -5.80 10.58
N GLY A 22 5.91 -6.13 10.16
CA GLY A 22 5.59 -7.38 9.52
C GLY A 22 6.20 -7.36 8.13
N SER A 23 7.45 -7.81 8.01
CA SER A 23 8.10 -7.98 6.71
C SER A 23 7.27 -8.96 5.86
N GLY A 24 6.52 -8.41 4.92
CA GLY A 24 5.56 -9.14 4.09
C GLY A 24 5.89 -8.92 2.62
N ALA A 25 6.41 -9.96 1.97
CA ALA A 25 6.53 -9.98 0.52
C ALA A 25 5.15 -10.31 -0.07
N ILE A 26 4.60 -9.39 -0.85
CA ILE A 26 3.33 -9.59 -1.56
C ILE A 26 3.66 -10.15 -2.93
N ALA A 27 3.28 -11.41 -3.14
CA ALA A 27 3.39 -12.08 -4.42
C ALA A 27 2.05 -12.04 -5.17
N ALA A 28 2.10 -12.15 -6.49
CA ALA A 28 0.92 -12.21 -7.33
C ALA A 28 0.20 -13.56 -7.10
N PRO A 29 -1.05 -13.56 -6.63
CA PRO A 29 -1.80 -14.81 -6.40
C PRO A 29 -2.32 -15.42 -7.70
N ILE A 30 -2.34 -14.63 -8.78
CA ILE A 30 -2.76 -15.03 -10.12
C ILE A 30 -1.86 -14.31 -11.15
N PRO A 31 -1.50 -14.97 -12.26
CA PRO A 31 -0.80 -14.32 -13.36
C PRO A 31 -1.72 -13.35 -14.11
N GLY A 32 -1.18 -12.22 -14.55
CA GLY A 32 -1.94 -11.20 -15.27
C GLY A 32 -1.14 -9.93 -15.51
N VAL A 33 -1.82 -8.81 -15.73
CA VAL A 33 -1.19 -7.51 -16.00
C VAL A 33 -1.60 -6.52 -14.93
N VAL A 34 -0.66 -5.80 -14.35
CA VAL A 34 -0.95 -4.73 -13.38
C VAL A 34 -1.67 -3.60 -14.12
N THR A 35 -2.96 -3.39 -13.84
CA THR A 35 -3.70 -2.27 -14.45
C THR A 35 -3.37 -0.96 -13.77
N LYS A 36 -3.18 -0.99 -12.45
CA LYS A 36 -2.89 0.21 -11.67
C LYS A 36 -2.26 -0.11 -10.32
N VAL A 37 -1.22 0.63 -9.96
CA VAL A 37 -0.65 0.61 -8.62
C VAL A 37 -1.30 1.73 -7.81
N LEU A 38 -1.87 1.41 -6.65
CA LEU A 38 -2.56 2.36 -5.77
C LEU A 38 -1.66 2.89 -4.65
N VAL A 39 -0.47 2.30 -4.50
CA VAL A 39 0.50 2.62 -3.45
C VAL A 39 1.83 3.03 -4.06
N ALA A 40 2.63 3.76 -3.28
CA ALA A 40 3.99 4.14 -3.63
C ALA A 40 4.98 3.61 -2.59
N VAL A 41 6.26 3.56 -2.95
CA VAL A 41 7.32 3.26 -1.98
C VAL A 41 7.32 4.34 -0.89
N GLY A 42 7.31 3.92 0.37
CA GLY A 42 7.19 4.77 1.56
C GLY A 42 5.75 4.99 2.03
N ASP A 43 4.74 4.48 1.32
CA ASP A 43 3.33 4.62 1.70
C ASP A 43 2.94 3.61 2.79
N CYS A 44 2.09 4.03 3.73
CA CYS A 44 1.59 3.17 4.80
C CYS A 44 0.33 2.44 4.37
N VAL A 45 0.38 1.11 4.41
CA VAL A 45 -0.72 0.21 4.04
C VAL A 45 -1.22 -0.58 5.23
N GLN A 46 -2.51 -0.90 5.26
CA GLN A 46 -3.14 -1.70 6.31
C GLN A 46 -3.39 -3.13 5.85
N ALA A 47 -3.51 -4.08 6.79
CA ALA A 47 -3.92 -5.43 6.47
C ALA A 47 -5.32 -5.42 5.83
N GLY A 48 -5.45 -6.04 4.66
CA GLY A 48 -6.64 -6.00 3.81
C GLY A 48 -6.73 -4.78 2.89
N GLN A 49 -5.79 -3.83 2.94
CA GLN A 49 -5.78 -2.68 2.05
C GLN A 49 -5.34 -3.09 0.64
N VAL A 50 -6.08 -2.61 -0.36
CA VAL A 50 -5.74 -2.82 -1.77
C VAL A 50 -4.51 -2.01 -2.12
N VAL A 51 -3.46 -2.69 -2.56
CA VAL A 51 -2.18 -2.09 -2.92
C VAL A 51 -2.07 -1.85 -4.44
N LEU A 52 -2.63 -2.74 -5.24
CA LEU A 52 -2.68 -2.62 -6.69
C LEU A 52 -3.83 -3.42 -7.29
N LYS A 53 -4.11 -3.16 -8.56
CA LYS A 53 -5.10 -3.85 -9.37
C LYS A 53 -4.39 -4.62 -10.48
N LEU A 54 -4.86 -5.84 -10.71
CA LEU A 54 -4.29 -6.78 -11.66
C LEU A 54 -5.42 -7.31 -12.53
N GLU A 55 -5.28 -7.23 -13.85
CA GLU A 55 -6.20 -7.83 -14.81
C GLU A 55 -5.72 -9.23 -15.16
N ALA A 56 -6.55 -10.23 -14.84
CA ALA A 56 -6.34 -11.62 -15.19
C ALA A 56 -7.59 -12.14 -15.91
N MET A 57 -7.42 -12.83 -17.04
CA MET A 57 -8.53 -13.45 -17.78
C MET A 57 -9.72 -12.51 -18.08
N LYS A 58 -9.46 -11.26 -18.48
CA LYS A 58 -10.46 -10.19 -18.72
C LYS A 58 -11.24 -9.72 -17.48
N MET A 59 -10.73 -9.99 -16.29
CA MET A 59 -11.32 -9.59 -15.03
C MET A 59 -10.28 -8.85 -14.18
N GLU A 60 -10.64 -7.67 -13.68
CA GLU A 60 -9.81 -6.92 -12.74
C GLU A 60 -9.92 -7.56 -11.34
N ASN A 61 -8.78 -7.73 -10.70
CA ASN A 61 -8.62 -8.35 -9.41
C ASN A 61 -7.81 -7.42 -8.50
N ASP A 62 -8.43 -7.00 -7.41
CA ASP A 62 -7.79 -6.16 -6.41
C ASP A 62 -6.84 -6.99 -5.55
N ILE A 63 -5.56 -6.62 -5.55
CA ILE A 63 -4.54 -7.26 -4.73
C ILE A 63 -4.45 -6.49 -3.42
N ALA A 64 -4.82 -7.16 -2.32
CA ALA A 64 -4.69 -6.63 -0.98
C ALA A 64 -3.47 -7.21 -0.25
N THR A 65 -2.87 -6.42 0.64
CA THR A 65 -1.82 -6.93 1.53
C THR A 65 -2.43 -7.67 2.73
N PRO A 66 -1.90 -8.84 3.14
CA PRO A 66 -2.34 -9.52 4.36
C PRO A 66 -1.80 -8.89 5.65
N VAL A 67 -0.80 -8.02 5.55
CA VAL A 67 -0.15 -7.35 6.70
C VAL A 67 -0.22 -5.83 6.56
N ALA A 68 -0.28 -5.15 7.69
CA ALA A 68 -0.10 -3.70 7.75
C ALA A 68 1.40 -3.37 7.84
N GLY A 69 1.83 -2.29 7.22
CA GLY A 69 3.22 -1.84 7.25
C GLY A 69 3.49 -0.73 6.23
N THR A 70 4.75 -0.49 5.93
CA THR A 70 5.16 0.52 4.94
C THR A 70 5.70 -0.16 3.68
N VAL A 71 5.33 0.33 2.51
CA VAL A 71 5.82 -0.20 1.23
C VAL A 71 7.32 0.10 1.11
N LYS A 72 8.15 -0.92 1.28
CA LYS A 72 9.61 -0.83 1.15
C LYS A 72 10.05 -0.75 -0.30
N GLN A 73 9.44 -1.55 -1.16
CA GLN A 73 9.83 -1.67 -2.56
C GLN A 73 8.66 -2.17 -3.39
N ILE A 74 8.51 -1.65 -4.62
CA ILE A 74 7.56 -2.16 -5.60
C ILE A 74 8.39 -2.71 -6.76
N ALA A 75 8.19 -3.99 -7.08
CA ALA A 75 8.88 -4.69 -8.16
C ALA A 75 8.12 -4.63 -9.50
N VAL A 76 6.95 -4.01 -9.50
CA VAL A 76 6.05 -3.90 -10.65
C VAL A 76 5.65 -2.44 -10.90
N SER A 77 5.07 -2.18 -12.06
CA SER A 77 4.56 -0.85 -12.44
C SER A 77 3.24 -1.02 -13.16
N ASP A 78 2.52 0.08 -13.40
CA ASP A 78 1.33 0.05 -14.26
C ASP A 78 1.68 -0.50 -15.65
N GLY A 79 0.83 -1.39 -16.16
CA GLY A 79 1.04 -2.13 -17.40
C GLY A 79 2.05 -3.29 -17.32
N ALA A 80 2.65 -3.57 -16.16
CA ALA A 80 3.60 -4.66 -16.02
C ALA A 80 2.91 -6.03 -16.04
N GLU A 81 3.41 -6.96 -16.84
CA GLU A 81 2.97 -8.36 -16.82
C GLU A 81 3.62 -9.08 -15.64
N VAL A 82 2.81 -9.83 -14.89
CA VAL A 82 3.23 -10.56 -13.69
C VAL A 82 2.82 -12.02 -13.77
N SER A 83 3.69 -12.90 -13.30
CA SER A 83 3.44 -14.34 -13.25
C SER A 83 2.90 -14.78 -11.89
N ASP A 84 2.33 -15.98 -11.83
CA ASP A 84 1.95 -16.62 -10.57
C ASP A 84 3.12 -16.65 -9.59
N GLY A 85 2.89 -16.20 -8.36
CA GLY A 85 3.91 -16.12 -7.32
C GLY A 85 5.01 -15.07 -7.55
N GLN A 86 4.90 -14.23 -8.59
CA GLN A 86 5.89 -13.17 -8.82
C GLN A 86 5.79 -12.10 -7.72
N LEU A 87 6.94 -11.67 -7.20
CA LEU A 87 7.00 -10.58 -6.24
C LEU A 87 6.41 -9.30 -6.84
N LEU A 88 5.39 -8.75 -6.20
CA LEU A 88 4.75 -7.49 -6.57
C LEU A 88 5.38 -6.34 -5.80
N LEU A 89 5.39 -6.44 -4.48
CA LEU A 89 5.96 -5.44 -3.59
C LEU A 89 6.39 -6.06 -2.25
N VAL A 90 7.23 -5.34 -1.53
CA VAL A 90 7.71 -5.70 -0.19
C VAL A 90 7.19 -4.66 0.78
N ILE A 91 6.60 -5.14 1.86
CA ILE A 91 6.17 -4.34 3.00
C ILE A 91 7.11 -4.65 4.15
N GLU A 92 7.46 -3.64 4.93
CA GLU A 92 8.18 -3.78 6.20
C GLU A 92 7.44 -3.16 7.36
#